data_AF-A0A2S6HI38-F1
#
_entry.id   AF-A0A2S6HI38-F1
#
_cell.length_a   1.000
_cell.length_b   1.000
_cell.length_c   1.000
_cell.angle_alpha   90.00
_cell.angle_beta   90.00
_cell.angle_gamma   90.00
#
_symmetry.space_group_name_H-M   'P 1'
#
loop_
_entity.id
_entity.type
_entity.pdbx_description
1 polymer ?
#
loop_
_entity_poly.entity_id
_entity_poly.type
_entity_poly.pdbx_seq_one_letter_code
_entity_poly.pdbx_strand_id
1 'polypeptide(L)'
;MNKQLLSVIERAIRSDNQLFPLNQSWEYLHRQYNIGQTQGNKLKVTQQDKDDLIAVVKHEDGIDLEQISVADFAAMNREAALAFALDEKIAGQSVKKNRLAIKALTGRALKINGLSYSLPGSGYLDMALADITGTAHNCILLIENYRCFDRLENMQLNLPARYADPLVLYRGDNDYSEKTVRQLLAQLNLPVLAMADLDPQGLSIAQSFPHIVGLIAPCLADLEALLKDKQKANSRLYDKQLAGCQNALSTSPHGLIRQLWGMMKKHQAGIVQEYWLQAGYALVVHGLDPAEHR
;
A
#
# COMPACT_ATOMS: atom_id res chain seq x y z
N MET A 1 -3.26 -16.32 22.47
CA MET A 1 -4.57 -15.86 21.97
C MET A 1 -4.45 -14.78 20.89
N ASN A 2 -5.53 -14.50 20.13
CA ASN A 2 -5.53 -13.37 19.17
C ASN A 2 -5.90 -12.04 19.85
N LYS A 3 -5.55 -10.90 19.21
CA LYS A 3 -5.75 -9.56 19.77
C LYS A 3 -7.21 -9.24 20.11
N GLN A 4 -8.16 -9.71 19.31
CA GLN A 4 -9.59 -9.50 19.56
C GLN A 4 -10.02 -10.18 20.86
N LEU A 5 -9.59 -11.42 21.08
CA LEU A 5 -9.92 -12.17 22.28
C LEU A 5 -9.32 -11.53 23.54
N LEU A 6 -8.04 -11.13 23.49
CA LEU A 6 -7.37 -10.40 24.58
C LEU A 6 -8.11 -9.11 24.95
N SER A 7 -8.55 -8.32 23.96
CA SER A 7 -9.34 -7.10 24.21
C SER A 7 -10.72 -7.35 24.82
N VAL A 8 -11.31 -8.52 24.57
CA VAL A 8 -12.59 -8.92 25.15
C VAL A 8 -12.39 -9.30 26.61
N ILE A 9 -11.34 -10.07 26.90
CA ILE A 9 -10.97 -10.50 28.26
C ILE A 9 -10.63 -9.28 29.13
N GLU A 10 -9.77 -8.39 28.64
CA GLU A 10 -9.36 -7.18 29.37
C GLU A 10 -10.58 -6.32 29.74
N ARG A 11 -11.51 -6.09 28.79
CA ARG A 11 -12.73 -5.33 29.06
C ARG A 11 -13.62 -6.00 30.10
N ALA A 12 -13.63 -7.33 30.14
CA ALA A 12 -14.40 -8.07 31.13
C ALA A 12 -13.81 -7.97 32.54
N ILE A 13 -12.48 -8.08 32.64
CA ILE A 13 -11.74 -7.94 33.91
C ILE A 13 -11.94 -6.54 34.50
N ARG A 14 -11.85 -5.50 33.67
CA ARG A 14 -11.95 -4.09 34.10
C ARG A 14 -13.37 -3.58 34.32
N SER A 15 -14.38 -4.38 34.03
CA SER A 15 -15.79 -3.97 34.16
C SER A 15 -16.41 -4.63 35.37
N ASP A 16 -17.25 -3.91 36.13
CA ASP A 16 -18.08 -4.51 37.19
C ASP A 16 -19.24 -5.36 36.62
N ASN A 17 -19.45 -5.34 35.31
CA ASN A 17 -20.48 -6.14 34.67
C ASN A 17 -20.22 -7.64 34.85
N GLN A 18 -21.30 -8.38 35.07
CA GLN A 18 -21.30 -9.84 35.17
C GLN A 18 -22.03 -10.50 34.00
N LEU A 19 -22.69 -9.73 33.12
CA LEU A 19 -23.46 -10.25 32.00
C LEU A 19 -22.89 -9.74 30.70
N PHE A 20 -22.37 -10.66 29.89
CA PHE A 20 -21.75 -10.36 28.61
C PHE A 20 -22.55 -11.00 27.47
N PRO A 21 -22.54 -10.42 26.25
CA PRO A 21 -23.22 -11.03 25.11
C PRO A 21 -22.54 -12.35 24.72
N LEU A 22 -23.32 -13.38 24.43
CA LEU A 22 -22.81 -14.65 23.92
C LEU A 22 -22.49 -14.53 22.42
N ASN A 23 -21.43 -13.79 22.10
CA ASN A 23 -20.89 -13.68 20.73
C ASN A 23 -19.76 -14.69 20.52
N GLN A 24 -19.22 -14.77 19.30
CA GLN A 24 -18.17 -15.76 18.95
C GLN A 24 -16.96 -15.77 19.91
N SER A 25 -16.54 -14.61 20.44
CA SER A 25 -15.43 -14.55 21.40
C SER A 25 -15.82 -15.15 22.75
N TRP A 26 -17.00 -14.83 23.28
CA TRP A 26 -17.49 -15.38 24.55
C TRP A 26 -17.90 -16.85 24.45
N GLU A 27 -18.44 -17.28 23.31
CA GLU A 27 -18.69 -18.70 23.03
C GLU A 27 -17.39 -19.51 23.01
N TYR A 28 -16.33 -18.95 22.41
CA TYR A 28 -15.02 -19.58 22.42
C TYR A 28 -14.46 -19.68 23.85
N LEU A 29 -14.49 -18.60 24.64
CA LEU A 29 -14.00 -18.61 26.02
C LEU A 29 -14.76 -19.60 26.90
N HIS A 30 -16.08 -19.65 26.76
CA HIS A 30 -16.92 -20.59 27.48
C HIS A 30 -16.58 -22.05 27.11
N ARG A 31 -16.44 -22.36 25.82
CA ARG A 31 -16.19 -23.73 25.37
C ARG A 31 -14.77 -24.22 25.67
N GLN A 32 -13.77 -23.36 25.53
CA GLN A 32 -12.36 -23.76 25.67
C GLN A 32 -11.88 -23.72 27.12
N TYR A 33 -12.32 -22.73 27.89
CA TYR A 33 -11.80 -22.48 29.24
C TYR A 33 -12.87 -22.62 30.32
N ASN A 34 -14.08 -23.07 29.95
CA ASN A 34 -15.21 -23.24 30.88
C ASN A 34 -15.59 -21.94 31.62
N ILE A 35 -15.42 -20.80 30.96
CA ILE A 35 -15.68 -19.47 31.53
C ILE A 35 -17.18 -19.16 31.51
N GLY A 36 -17.71 -18.81 32.67
CA GLY A 36 -19.08 -18.33 32.85
C GLY A 36 -20.18 -19.37 32.59
N GLN A 37 -21.43 -18.96 32.84
CA GLN A 37 -22.62 -19.79 32.65
C GLN A 37 -23.59 -19.15 31.66
N THR A 38 -24.11 -19.93 30.71
CA THR A 38 -25.06 -19.44 29.72
C THR A 38 -26.40 -19.08 30.34
N GLN A 39 -26.90 -17.88 30.07
CA GLN A 39 -28.23 -17.39 30.44
C GLN A 39 -28.90 -16.80 29.19
N GLY A 40 -29.61 -17.64 28.44
CA GLY A 40 -30.21 -17.24 27.16
C GLY A 40 -29.12 -16.82 26.16
N ASN A 41 -29.19 -15.57 25.68
CA ASN A 41 -28.21 -14.99 24.75
C ASN A 41 -27.05 -14.25 25.45
N LYS A 42 -26.90 -14.43 26.76
CA LYS A 42 -25.82 -13.84 27.56
C LYS A 42 -25.03 -14.91 28.27
N LEU A 43 -23.80 -14.57 28.63
CA LEU A 43 -22.93 -15.34 29.49
C LEU A 43 -22.78 -14.61 30.81
N LYS A 44 -23.12 -15.28 31.92
CA LYS A 44 -22.87 -14.79 33.26
C LYS A 44 -21.45 -15.14 33.67
N VAL A 45 -20.62 -14.12 33.85
CA VAL A 45 -19.20 -14.22 34.21
C VAL A 45 -19.05 -13.71 35.64
N THR A 46 -18.65 -14.58 36.54
CA THR A 46 -18.43 -14.31 37.96
C THR A 46 -17.05 -13.66 38.19
N GLN A 47 -16.77 -13.28 39.44
CA GLN A 47 -15.42 -12.80 39.78
C GLN A 47 -14.39 -13.92 39.63
N GLN A 48 -14.72 -15.14 40.06
CA GLN A 48 -13.84 -16.30 39.86
C GLN A 48 -13.52 -16.53 38.38
N ASP A 49 -14.51 -16.40 37.49
CA ASP A 49 -14.29 -16.50 36.05
C ASP A 49 -13.33 -15.42 35.52
N LYS A 50 -13.33 -14.21 36.10
CA LYS A 50 -12.38 -13.15 35.73
C LYS A 50 -10.97 -13.47 36.22
N ASP A 51 -10.85 -14.01 37.42
CA ASP A 51 -9.57 -14.45 37.98
C ASP A 51 -8.99 -15.61 37.14
N ASP A 52 -9.84 -16.54 36.70
CA ASP A 52 -9.48 -17.64 35.81
C ASP A 52 -9.06 -17.13 34.42
N LEU A 53 -9.74 -16.11 33.88
CA LEU A 53 -9.34 -15.44 32.64
C LEU A 53 -7.97 -14.77 32.74
N ILE A 54 -7.65 -14.12 33.87
CA ILE A 54 -6.32 -13.55 34.14
C ILE A 54 -5.28 -14.67 34.13
N ALA A 55 -5.55 -15.77 34.83
CA ALA A 55 -4.65 -16.91 34.90
C ALA A 55 -4.42 -17.56 33.53
N VAL A 56 -5.47 -17.72 32.71
CA VAL A 56 -5.37 -18.26 31.35
C VAL A 56 -4.50 -17.38 30.47
N VAL A 57 -4.74 -16.06 30.46
CA VAL A 57 -3.94 -15.14 29.62
C VAL A 57 -2.48 -15.10 30.07
N LYS A 58 -2.23 -15.12 31.38
CA LYS A 58 -0.87 -15.18 31.94
C LYS A 58 -0.15 -16.48 31.59
N HIS A 59 -0.87 -17.60 31.61
CA HIS A 59 -0.30 -18.92 31.32
C HIS A 59 -0.05 -19.13 29.81
N GLU A 60 -1.00 -18.75 28.95
CA GLU A 60 -0.88 -19.00 27.51
C GLU A 60 -0.03 -17.96 26.77
N ASP A 61 -0.18 -16.68 27.12
CA ASP A 61 0.43 -15.58 26.36
C ASP A 61 1.57 -14.90 27.14
N GLY A 62 1.75 -15.23 28.43
CA GLY A 62 2.73 -14.58 29.31
C GLY A 62 2.34 -13.17 29.73
N ILE A 63 1.10 -12.74 29.44
CA ILE A 63 0.63 -11.37 29.65
C ILE A 63 -0.04 -11.23 31.01
N ASP A 64 0.42 -10.25 31.80
CA ASP A 64 -0.24 -9.85 33.03
C ASP A 64 -1.23 -8.70 32.79
N LEU A 65 -2.50 -9.03 32.55
CA LEU A 65 -3.57 -8.07 32.24
C LEU A 65 -3.95 -7.16 33.42
N GLU A 66 -3.48 -7.45 34.63
CA GLU A 66 -3.65 -6.58 35.80
C GLU A 66 -2.65 -5.41 35.77
N GLN A 67 -1.51 -5.60 35.12
CA GLN A 67 -0.42 -4.62 35.07
C GLN A 67 -0.33 -3.86 33.74
N ILE A 68 -0.77 -4.47 32.63
CA ILE A 68 -0.59 -3.92 31.27
C ILE A 68 -1.89 -3.99 30.48
N SER A 69 -2.20 -2.90 29.74
CA SER A 69 -3.36 -2.87 28.85
C SER A 69 -3.06 -3.50 27.49
N VAL A 70 -4.04 -4.15 26.87
CA VAL A 70 -3.93 -4.62 25.47
C VAL A 70 -3.70 -3.45 24.49
N ALA A 71 -4.09 -2.23 24.89
CA ALA A 71 -3.79 -1.00 24.16
C ALA A 71 -2.28 -0.66 24.16
N ASP A 72 -1.55 -0.97 25.23
CA ASP A 72 -0.12 -0.67 25.36
C ASP A 72 0.71 -1.51 24.37
N PHE A 73 0.29 -2.76 24.13
CA PHE A 73 0.87 -3.63 23.09
C PHE A 73 0.73 -3.10 21.66
N ALA A 74 -0.25 -2.23 21.39
CA ALA A 74 -0.43 -1.61 20.08
C ALA A 74 0.59 -0.49 19.80
N ALA A 75 1.15 0.10 20.86
CA ALA A 75 2.15 1.16 20.77
C ALA A 75 3.59 0.63 20.84
N MET A 76 3.80 -0.57 21.38
CA MET A 76 5.12 -1.19 21.53
C MET A 76 5.68 -1.76 20.22
N ASN A 77 6.99 -1.59 20.01
CA ASN A 77 7.75 -2.35 19.01
C ASN A 77 7.91 -3.81 19.45
N ARG A 78 8.17 -4.70 18.48
CA ARG A 78 8.30 -6.15 18.69
C ARG A 78 9.33 -6.50 19.76
N GLU A 79 10.45 -5.78 19.83
CA GLU A 79 11.47 -6.05 20.83
C GLU A 79 11.03 -5.69 22.26
N ALA A 80 10.27 -4.60 22.46
CA ALA A 80 9.76 -4.24 23.78
C ALA A 80 8.64 -5.18 24.26
N ALA A 81 7.85 -5.73 23.33
CA ALA A 81 6.78 -6.68 23.67
C ALA A 81 7.31 -8.04 24.17
N LEU A 82 8.53 -8.45 23.76
CA LEU A 82 9.18 -9.66 24.28
C LEU A 82 9.49 -9.59 25.78
N ALA A 83 9.53 -8.38 26.37
CA ALA A 83 9.67 -8.23 27.82
C ALA A 83 8.36 -8.54 28.58
N PHE A 84 7.22 -8.61 27.89
CA PHE A 84 5.88 -8.68 28.50
C PHE A 84 4.97 -9.78 27.95
N ALA A 85 5.36 -10.46 26.87
CA ALA A 85 4.59 -11.55 26.27
C ALA A 85 5.52 -12.60 25.63
N LEU A 86 5.10 -13.87 25.69
CA LEU A 86 5.83 -15.01 25.12
C LEU A 86 5.64 -15.13 23.60
N ASP A 87 4.54 -14.59 23.05
CA ASP A 87 4.22 -14.68 21.62
C ASP A 87 4.47 -13.33 20.89
N GLU A 88 5.43 -13.33 19.95
CA GLU A 88 5.81 -12.22 19.08
C GLU A 88 4.61 -11.67 18.27
N LYS A 89 3.56 -12.47 18.07
CA LYS A 89 2.38 -12.11 17.27
C LYS A 89 1.49 -11.03 17.88
N ILE A 90 1.69 -10.69 19.15
CA ILE A 90 0.86 -9.71 19.88
C ILE A 90 1.37 -8.27 19.68
N ALA A 91 2.64 -8.11 19.28
CA ALA A 91 3.26 -6.82 19.01
C ALA A 91 2.87 -6.26 17.63
N GLY A 92 2.12 -5.17 17.66
CA GLY A 92 1.36 -4.65 16.54
C GLY A 92 1.99 -3.47 15.81
N GLN A 93 3.21 -3.60 15.29
CA GLN A 93 3.62 -2.82 14.12
C GLN A 93 3.96 -3.76 12.98
N SER A 94 3.22 -3.66 11.87
CA SER A 94 3.65 -4.32 10.63
C SER A 94 4.98 -3.71 10.25
N VAL A 95 6.02 -4.54 10.25
CA VAL A 95 7.44 -4.16 10.08
C VAL A 95 7.68 -3.32 8.81
N LYS A 96 6.77 -3.37 7.83
CA LYS A 96 6.86 -2.63 6.56
C LYS A 96 5.94 -1.42 6.41
N LYS A 97 5.05 -1.10 7.37
CA LYS A 97 3.99 -0.08 7.18
C LYS A 97 4.46 1.35 6.89
N ASN A 98 5.74 1.67 7.10
CA ASN A 98 6.35 2.97 6.79
C ASN A 98 7.64 2.82 5.95
N ARG A 99 7.76 1.73 5.19
CA ARG A 99 8.93 1.46 4.37
C ARG A 99 8.60 1.69 2.89
N LEU A 100 9.63 1.95 2.11
CA LEU A 100 9.55 2.34 0.70
C LEU A 100 10.58 1.53 -0.08
N ALA A 101 10.17 1.01 -1.24
CA ALA A 101 11.08 0.40 -2.20
C ALA A 101 11.51 1.46 -3.23
N ILE A 102 12.80 1.82 -3.20
CA ILE A 102 13.36 2.87 -4.05
C ILE A 102 14.59 2.38 -4.81
N LYS A 103 14.77 2.86 -6.03
CA LYS A 103 15.99 2.64 -6.82
C LYS A 103 16.26 3.78 -7.79
N ALA A 104 17.39 3.72 -8.47
CA ALA A 104 17.68 4.56 -9.62
C ALA A 104 17.44 3.78 -10.92
N LEU A 105 17.48 4.48 -12.05
CA LEU A 105 17.56 3.83 -13.35
C LEU A 105 18.86 3.00 -13.46
N THR A 106 18.81 1.92 -14.24
CA THR A 106 19.96 1.03 -14.46
C THR A 106 21.19 1.80 -14.92
N GLY A 107 22.34 1.48 -14.33
CA GLY A 107 23.60 2.16 -14.61
C GLY A 107 23.76 3.53 -13.93
N ARG A 108 22.80 3.95 -13.09
CA ARG A 108 22.89 5.17 -12.30
C ARG A 108 22.95 4.88 -10.80
N ALA A 109 23.60 5.79 -10.07
CA ALA A 109 23.60 5.74 -8.62
C ALA A 109 22.25 6.22 -8.06
N LEU A 110 21.77 5.55 -7.02
CA LEU A 110 20.70 6.04 -6.17
C LEU A 110 21.26 7.12 -5.25
N LYS A 111 20.67 8.32 -5.26
CA LYS A 111 21.18 9.50 -4.55
C LYS A 111 20.24 9.91 -3.42
N ILE A 112 20.48 9.42 -2.22
CA ILE A 112 19.63 9.66 -1.04
C ILE A 112 20.47 10.22 0.10
N ASN A 113 19.96 11.23 0.80
CA ASN A 113 20.60 11.88 1.96
C ASN A 113 22.03 12.40 1.68
N GLY A 114 22.29 12.88 0.47
CA GLY A 114 23.62 13.32 0.06
C GLY A 114 24.62 12.18 -0.21
N LEU A 115 24.21 10.92 -0.08
CA LEU A 115 25.00 9.74 -0.39
C LEU A 115 24.63 9.18 -1.77
N SER A 116 25.57 8.48 -2.39
CA SER A 116 25.39 7.80 -3.68
C SER A 116 25.62 6.31 -3.52
N TYR A 117 24.62 5.51 -3.90
CA TYR A 117 24.64 4.05 -3.79
C TYR A 117 24.63 3.42 -5.18
N SER A 118 25.57 2.51 -5.45
CA SER A 118 25.52 1.65 -6.62
C SER A 118 24.70 0.41 -6.29
N LEU A 119 23.62 0.19 -7.03
CA LEU A 119 22.76 -0.98 -6.85
C LEU A 119 22.96 -1.99 -8.00
N PRO A 120 22.79 -3.30 -7.75
CA PRO A 120 22.63 -4.28 -8.82
C PRO A 120 21.44 -3.93 -9.73
N GLY A 121 21.42 -4.42 -10.98
CA GLY A 121 20.42 -4.02 -11.99
C GLY A 121 18.95 -4.17 -11.55
N SER A 122 18.60 -5.30 -10.92
CA SER A 122 17.27 -5.54 -10.34
C SER A 122 17.20 -5.22 -8.83
N GLY A 123 18.24 -4.62 -8.27
CA GLY A 123 18.30 -4.25 -6.87
C GLY A 123 17.52 -2.97 -6.57
N TYR A 124 16.94 -2.91 -5.38
CA TYR A 124 16.36 -1.71 -4.80
C TYR A 124 16.72 -1.61 -3.32
N LEU A 125 16.67 -0.41 -2.77
CA LEU A 125 16.75 -0.21 -1.33
C LEU A 125 15.34 -0.19 -0.76
N ASP A 126 15.15 -1.03 0.25
CA ASP A 126 14.02 -0.91 1.16
C ASP A 126 14.47 0.04 2.30
N MET A 127 13.80 1.19 2.44
CA MET A 127 14.16 2.23 3.41
C MET A 127 12.94 2.74 4.16
N ALA A 128 13.07 3.00 5.47
CA ALA A 128 11.99 3.63 6.22
C ALA A 128 11.84 5.10 5.79
N LEU A 129 10.60 5.59 5.73
CA LEU A 129 10.32 6.98 5.35
C LEU A 129 11.10 7.99 6.22
N ALA A 130 11.19 7.73 7.52
CA ALA A 130 11.90 8.60 8.46
C ALA A 130 13.41 8.74 8.17
N ASP A 131 13.99 7.76 7.49
CA ASP A 131 15.40 7.76 7.12
C ASP A 131 15.65 8.51 5.81
N ILE A 132 14.61 8.88 5.05
CA ILE A 132 14.77 9.66 3.82
C ILE A 132 14.61 11.14 4.19
N THR A 133 15.71 11.89 4.16
CA THR A 133 15.72 13.34 4.44
C THR A 133 15.77 14.18 3.17
N GLY A 134 16.28 13.62 2.07
CA GLY A 134 16.35 14.29 0.79
C GLY A 134 16.93 13.42 -0.31
N THR A 135 16.87 13.93 -1.54
CA THR A 135 17.38 13.26 -2.75
C THR A 135 18.03 14.28 -3.68
N ALA A 136 19.04 13.86 -4.43
CA ALA A 136 19.62 14.68 -5.51
C ALA A 136 19.06 14.31 -6.90
N HIS A 137 18.07 13.40 -6.95
CA HIS A 137 17.29 13.13 -8.15
C HIS A 137 16.39 14.33 -8.49
N ASN A 138 16.13 14.56 -9.78
CA ASN A 138 15.42 15.77 -10.25
C ASN A 138 13.91 15.59 -10.42
N CYS A 139 13.43 14.36 -10.37
CA CYS A 139 12.02 14.01 -10.40
C CYS A 139 11.79 12.65 -9.73
N ILE A 140 10.53 12.23 -9.65
CA ILE A 140 10.14 10.92 -9.14
C ILE A 140 9.46 10.15 -10.27
N LEU A 141 9.87 8.90 -10.48
CA LEU A 141 9.17 7.94 -11.33
C LEU A 141 8.45 6.94 -10.44
N LEU A 142 7.12 7.08 -10.35
CA LEU A 142 6.27 6.19 -9.60
C LEU A 142 5.81 5.02 -10.48
N ILE A 143 6.06 3.78 -10.06
CA ILE A 143 5.72 2.57 -10.81
C ILE A 143 4.65 1.77 -10.05
N GLU A 144 3.56 1.47 -10.75
CA GLU A 144 2.42 0.76 -10.16
C GLU A 144 2.63 -0.73 -9.92
N ASN A 145 3.14 -1.44 -10.92
CA ASN A 145 3.26 -2.88 -10.87
C ASN A 145 4.64 -3.28 -10.36
N TYR A 146 4.70 -4.16 -9.36
CA TYR A 146 5.97 -4.57 -8.77
C TYR A 146 6.89 -5.25 -9.79
N ARG A 147 6.34 -6.05 -10.71
CA ARG A 147 7.14 -6.71 -11.75
C ARG A 147 7.77 -5.71 -12.71
N CYS A 148 7.04 -4.65 -13.04
CA CYS A 148 7.55 -3.55 -13.86
C CYS A 148 8.60 -2.73 -13.12
N PHE A 149 8.43 -2.53 -11.82
CA PHE A 149 9.43 -1.93 -10.96
C PHE A 149 10.68 -2.80 -10.91
N ASP A 150 10.57 -4.10 -10.60
CA ASP A 150 11.66 -5.07 -10.52
C ASP A 150 12.47 -5.12 -11.82
N ARG A 151 11.78 -5.25 -12.96
CA ARG A 151 12.35 -5.46 -14.31
C ARG A 151 12.45 -4.20 -15.16
N LEU A 152 12.57 -3.03 -14.52
CA LEU A 152 12.61 -1.75 -15.19
C LEU A 152 13.71 -1.67 -16.28
N GLU A 153 14.82 -2.38 -16.10
CA GLU A 153 15.94 -2.44 -17.05
C GLU A 153 15.55 -3.02 -18.42
N ASN A 154 14.47 -3.80 -18.49
CA ASN A 154 13.98 -4.39 -19.74
C ASN A 154 13.08 -3.43 -20.53
N MET A 155 12.75 -2.26 -19.97
CA MET A 155 11.88 -1.28 -20.60
C MET A 155 12.67 -0.22 -21.36
N GLN A 156 12.11 0.25 -22.47
CA GLN A 156 12.69 1.33 -23.27
C GLN A 156 12.10 2.68 -22.83
N LEU A 157 12.72 3.31 -21.82
CA LEU A 157 12.30 4.62 -21.32
C LEU A 157 12.98 5.77 -22.09
N ASN A 158 12.19 6.57 -22.79
CA ASN A 158 12.64 7.78 -23.47
C ASN A 158 12.22 9.02 -22.65
N LEU A 159 13.02 9.34 -21.63
CA LEU A 159 12.78 10.48 -20.75
C LEU A 159 13.43 11.76 -21.30
N PRO A 160 12.74 12.92 -21.28
CA PRO A 160 13.34 14.19 -21.64
C PRO A 160 14.39 14.60 -20.60
N ALA A 161 15.34 15.47 -20.98
CA ALA A 161 16.48 15.88 -20.14
C ALA A 161 16.08 16.34 -18.72
N ARG A 162 14.99 17.10 -18.61
CA ARG A 162 14.45 17.60 -17.32
C ARG A 162 14.00 16.49 -16.36
N TYR A 163 13.74 15.29 -16.86
CA TYR A 163 13.33 14.10 -16.09
C TYR A 163 14.32 12.95 -16.25
N ALA A 164 15.56 13.25 -16.68
CA ALA A 164 16.50 12.21 -17.02
C ALA A 164 16.99 11.42 -15.81
N ASP A 165 16.88 11.93 -14.58
CA ASP A 165 17.45 11.32 -13.37
C ASP A 165 16.43 11.12 -12.25
N PRO A 166 15.39 10.28 -12.47
CA PRO A 166 14.33 10.07 -11.49
C PRO A 166 14.79 9.24 -10.30
N LEU A 167 14.24 9.54 -9.13
CA LEU A 167 14.10 8.57 -8.04
C LEU A 167 12.96 7.62 -8.43
N VAL A 168 13.28 6.35 -8.67
CA VAL A 168 12.28 5.34 -9.00
C VAL A 168 11.67 4.82 -7.70
N LEU A 169 10.35 4.86 -7.61
CA LEU A 169 9.58 4.48 -6.42
C LEU A 169 8.49 3.49 -6.79
N TYR A 170 8.36 2.41 -6.03
CA TYR A 170 7.21 1.52 -6.14
C TYR A 170 5.98 2.14 -5.45
N ARG A 171 4.79 2.11 -6.09
CA ARG A 171 3.57 2.75 -5.54
C ARG A 171 3.11 2.14 -4.21
N GLY A 172 3.39 0.85 -4.03
CA GLY A 172 2.90 0.07 -2.91
C GLY A 172 1.88 -1.01 -3.27
N ASP A 173 1.63 -1.87 -2.29
CA ASP A 173 0.74 -3.02 -2.28
C ASP A 173 0.32 -3.33 -0.82
N ASN A 174 0.12 -4.60 -0.47
CA ASN A 174 -0.18 -5.00 0.90
C ASN A 174 1.02 -4.88 1.85
N ASP A 175 2.24 -4.91 1.31
CA ASP A 175 3.50 -4.83 2.05
C ASP A 175 3.96 -3.37 2.19
N TYR A 176 3.87 -2.60 1.10
CA TYR A 176 4.26 -1.19 1.05
C TYR A 176 3.04 -0.29 0.96
N SER A 177 2.90 0.69 1.85
CA SER A 177 1.71 1.54 1.87
C SER A 177 1.78 2.69 0.88
N GLU A 178 0.74 2.84 0.04
CA GLU A 178 0.55 4.05 -0.80
C GLU A 178 0.51 5.34 0.04
N LYS A 179 0.04 5.26 1.30
CA LYS A 179 0.07 6.40 2.22
C LYS A 179 1.49 6.89 2.47
N THR A 180 2.43 5.96 2.70
CA THR A 180 3.85 6.28 2.93
C THR A 180 4.47 6.89 1.69
N VAL A 181 4.13 6.37 0.50
CA VAL A 181 4.51 6.96 -0.78
C VAL A 181 4.05 8.42 -0.86
N ARG A 182 2.77 8.70 -0.63
CA ARG A 182 2.22 10.07 -0.67
C ARG A 182 2.91 11.01 0.31
N GLN A 183 3.26 10.52 1.50
CA GLN A 183 4.04 11.29 2.48
C GLN A 183 5.43 11.65 1.94
N LEU A 184 6.13 10.70 1.31
CA LEU A 184 7.42 10.97 0.67
C LEU A 184 7.28 11.99 -0.46
N LEU A 185 6.28 11.83 -1.33
CA LEU A 185 6.06 12.75 -2.45
C LEU A 185 5.83 14.19 -1.97
N ALA A 186 5.02 14.37 -0.92
CA ALA A 186 4.78 15.67 -0.31
C ALA A 186 6.03 16.24 0.38
N GLN A 187 6.85 15.38 1.01
CA GLN A 187 8.09 15.78 1.66
C GLN A 187 9.15 16.25 0.64
N LEU A 188 9.32 15.52 -0.47
CA LEU A 188 10.34 15.83 -1.48
C LEU A 188 9.92 16.98 -2.40
N ASN A 189 8.61 17.18 -2.62
CA ASN A 189 8.06 18.25 -3.46
C ASN A 189 8.73 18.31 -4.86
N LEU A 190 8.95 17.15 -5.45
CA LEU A 190 9.54 17.00 -6.79
C LEU A 190 8.46 16.70 -7.84
N PRO A 191 8.71 17.00 -9.13
CA PRO A 191 7.83 16.58 -10.21
C PRO A 191 7.66 15.05 -10.22
N VAL A 192 6.42 14.57 -10.29
CA VAL A 192 6.10 13.15 -10.31
C VAL A 192 5.65 12.72 -11.71
N LEU A 193 6.29 11.67 -12.23
CA LEU A 193 5.86 10.92 -13.39
C LEU A 193 5.27 9.60 -12.92
N ALA A 194 4.03 9.29 -13.32
CA ALA A 194 3.41 8.01 -13.01
C ALA A 194 3.49 7.06 -14.21
N MET A 195 4.06 5.90 -14.00
CA MET A 195 3.88 4.74 -14.86
C MET A 195 2.85 3.84 -14.16
N ALA A 196 1.62 3.85 -14.69
CA ALA A 196 0.47 3.15 -14.14
C ALA A 196 -0.01 2.03 -15.08
N ASP A 197 -0.96 1.23 -14.61
CA ASP A 197 -1.82 0.46 -15.51
C ASP A 197 -2.62 1.44 -16.39
N LEU A 198 -2.80 1.09 -17.66
CA LEU A 198 -3.59 1.87 -18.61
C LEU A 198 -5.03 1.34 -18.59
N ASP A 199 -5.66 1.46 -17.42
CA ASP A 199 -7.06 1.13 -17.16
C ASP A 199 -7.76 2.26 -16.37
N PRO A 200 -9.08 2.20 -16.14
CA PRO A 200 -9.79 3.23 -15.39
C PRO A 200 -9.22 3.50 -13.98
N GLN A 201 -8.83 2.44 -13.25
CA GLN A 201 -8.37 2.58 -11.87
C GLN A 201 -6.95 3.15 -11.79
N GLY A 202 -6.05 2.66 -12.65
CA GLY A 202 -4.68 3.14 -12.80
C GLY A 202 -4.65 4.62 -13.16
N LEU A 203 -5.46 5.07 -14.12
CA LEU A 203 -5.59 6.50 -14.42
C LEU A 203 -6.15 7.31 -13.24
N SER A 204 -7.17 6.79 -12.58
CA SER A 204 -7.83 7.48 -11.44
C SER A 204 -6.86 7.68 -10.28
N ILE A 205 -6.04 6.66 -9.98
CA ILE A 205 -5.03 6.75 -8.93
C ILE A 205 -3.86 7.62 -9.38
N ALA A 206 -3.37 7.47 -10.61
CA ALA A 206 -2.23 8.23 -11.13
C ALA A 206 -2.47 9.75 -11.05
N GLN A 207 -3.65 10.23 -11.46
CA GLN A 207 -3.98 11.66 -11.39
C GLN A 207 -4.12 12.20 -9.96
N SER A 208 -4.29 11.32 -8.97
CA SER A 208 -4.49 11.72 -7.58
C SER A 208 -3.19 11.92 -6.81
N PHE A 209 -2.04 11.57 -7.38
CA PHE A 209 -0.75 11.76 -6.71
C PHE A 209 -0.38 13.26 -6.66
N PRO A 210 0.20 13.73 -5.53
CA PRO A 210 0.68 15.10 -5.44
C PRO A 210 1.82 15.34 -6.43
N HIS A 211 1.90 16.56 -6.97
CA HIS A 211 2.94 17.01 -7.90
C HIS A 211 3.06 16.18 -9.20
N ILE A 212 1.99 15.48 -9.59
CA ILE A 212 1.95 14.75 -10.85
C ILE A 212 2.05 15.73 -12.03
N VAL A 213 3.05 15.53 -12.90
CA VAL A 213 3.29 16.36 -14.08
C VAL A 213 3.12 15.60 -15.40
N GLY A 214 3.07 14.26 -15.34
CA GLY A 214 2.99 13.46 -16.54
C GLY A 214 2.78 11.97 -16.28
N LEU A 215 2.38 11.27 -17.34
CA LEU A 215 2.31 9.82 -17.39
C LEU A 215 3.41 9.25 -18.27
N ILE A 216 3.93 8.08 -17.92
CA ILE A 216 4.80 7.28 -18.79
C ILE A 216 3.96 6.18 -19.43
N ALA A 217 3.88 6.20 -20.75
CA ALA A 217 3.14 5.23 -21.56
C ALA A 217 3.73 5.20 -22.98
N PRO A 218 3.36 4.22 -23.83
CA PRO A 218 3.63 4.29 -25.25
C PRO A 218 3.05 5.56 -25.88
N CYS A 219 3.45 5.88 -27.12
CA CYS A 219 2.81 6.97 -27.84
C CYS A 219 1.30 6.68 -28.02
N LEU A 220 0.48 7.73 -28.19
CA LEU A 220 -0.98 7.58 -28.23
C LEU A 220 -1.46 6.66 -29.37
N ALA A 221 -0.73 6.64 -30.50
CA ALA A 221 -1.04 5.77 -31.62
C ALA A 221 -0.83 4.28 -31.27
N ASP A 222 0.29 3.95 -30.61
CA ASP A 222 0.57 2.58 -30.15
C ASP A 222 -0.42 2.15 -29.08
N LEU A 223 -0.80 3.06 -28.18
CA LEU A 223 -1.79 2.78 -27.16
C LEU A 223 -3.18 2.49 -27.76
N GLU A 224 -3.62 3.27 -28.75
CA GLU A 224 -4.88 2.99 -29.43
C GLU A 224 -4.82 1.66 -30.19
N ALA A 225 -3.67 1.31 -30.79
CA ALA A 225 -3.47 0.01 -31.44
C ALA A 225 -3.56 -1.15 -30.42
N LEU A 226 -2.98 -1.00 -29.23
CA LEU A 226 -3.08 -1.96 -28.13
C LEU A 226 -4.53 -2.15 -27.65
N LEU A 227 -5.28 -1.06 -27.50
CA LEU A 227 -6.69 -1.11 -27.09
C LEU A 227 -7.60 -1.76 -28.16
N LYS A 228 -7.20 -1.73 -29.44
CA LYS A 228 -7.92 -2.41 -30.54
C LYS A 228 -7.62 -3.91 -30.60
N ASP A 229 -6.46 -4.34 -30.11
CA ASP A 229 -6.04 -5.74 -30.16
C ASP A 229 -6.74 -6.55 -29.06
N LYS A 230 -7.70 -7.39 -29.45
CA LYS A 230 -8.50 -8.22 -28.53
C LYS A 230 -7.69 -9.25 -27.74
N GLN A 231 -6.46 -9.56 -28.15
CA GLN A 231 -5.59 -10.45 -27.38
C GLN A 231 -4.85 -9.72 -26.26
N LYS A 232 -4.75 -8.39 -26.37
CA LYS A 232 -4.02 -7.53 -25.43
C LYS A 232 -4.93 -6.71 -24.53
N ALA A 233 -6.03 -6.23 -25.10
CA ALA A 233 -7.05 -5.44 -24.44
C ALA A 233 -7.87 -6.28 -23.45
N ASN A 234 -8.07 -5.75 -22.24
CA ASN A 234 -8.83 -6.43 -21.18
C ASN A 234 -10.16 -5.71 -20.91
N SER A 235 -11.23 -6.21 -21.52
CA SER A 235 -12.58 -5.65 -21.34
C SER A 235 -13.18 -5.94 -19.96
N ARG A 236 -12.89 -7.10 -19.38
CA ARG A 236 -13.38 -7.46 -18.02
C ARG A 236 -12.85 -6.52 -16.95
N LEU A 237 -11.59 -6.10 -17.09
CA LEU A 237 -10.95 -5.13 -16.20
C LEU A 237 -11.67 -3.78 -16.26
N TYR A 238 -11.95 -3.30 -17.47
CA TYR A 238 -12.70 -2.07 -17.70
C TYR A 238 -14.09 -2.10 -17.05
N ASP A 239 -14.88 -3.15 -17.29
CA ASP A 239 -16.24 -3.27 -16.77
C ASP A 239 -16.29 -3.24 -15.23
N LYS A 240 -15.36 -3.95 -14.59
CA LYS A 240 -15.29 -4.05 -13.12
C LYS A 240 -14.96 -2.71 -12.45
N GLN A 241 -14.14 -1.88 -13.09
CA GLN A 241 -13.63 -0.64 -12.52
C GLN A 241 -14.45 0.60 -12.89
N LEU A 242 -15.29 0.51 -13.93
CA LEU A 242 -16.03 1.63 -14.51
C LEU A 242 -16.80 2.46 -13.48
N ALA A 243 -17.64 1.81 -12.67
CA ALA A 243 -18.53 2.49 -11.72
C ALA A 243 -17.76 3.31 -10.67
N GLY A 244 -16.58 2.83 -10.24
CA GLY A 244 -15.77 3.50 -9.22
C GLY A 244 -14.95 4.69 -9.73
N CYS A 245 -14.65 4.73 -11.03
CA CYS A 245 -13.71 5.71 -11.60
C CYS A 245 -14.36 6.73 -12.53
N GLN A 246 -15.56 6.45 -13.05
CA GLN A 246 -16.19 7.24 -14.11
C GLN A 246 -16.29 8.72 -13.78
N ASN A 247 -16.71 9.08 -12.56
CA ASN A 247 -16.85 10.48 -12.17
C ASN A 247 -15.48 11.18 -12.15
N ALA A 248 -14.52 10.63 -11.42
CA ALA A 248 -13.16 11.17 -11.27
C ALA A 248 -12.42 11.32 -12.61
N LEU A 249 -12.62 10.40 -13.56
CA LEU A 249 -12.00 10.49 -14.89
C LEU A 249 -12.72 11.48 -15.82
N SER A 250 -14.06 11.57 -15.72
CA SER A 250 -14.84 12.47 -16.57
C SER A 250 -14.68 13.93 -16.16
N THR A 251 -14.46 14.21 -14.88
CA THR A 251 -14.23 15.56 -14.33
C THR A 251 -12.75 15.89 -14.10
N SER A 252 -11.83 14.99 -14.49
CA SER A 252 -10.39 15.21 -14.35
C SER A 252 -9.99 16.57 -14.90
N PRO A 253 -9.16 17.37 -14.22
CA PRO A 253 -8.70 18.66 -14.73
C PRO A 253 -7.70 18.48 -15.89
N HIS A 254 -7.03 17.34 -15.98
CA HIS A 254 -5.97 17.08 -16.94
C HIS A 254 -6.52 16.64 -18.30
N GLY A 255 -6.17 17.37 -19.36
CA GLY A 255 -6.62 17.09 -20.73
C GLY A 255 -6.21 15.69 -21.21
N LEU A 256 -4.98 15.28 -20.89
CA LEU A 256 -4.47 13.96 -21.22
C LEU A 256 -5.31 12.84 -20.58
N ILE A 257 -5.66 12.95 -19.28
CA ILE A 257 -6.46 11.93 -18.59
C ILE A 257 -7.83 11.78 -19.26
N ARG A 258 -8.49 12.90 -19.59
CA ARG A 258 -9.77 12.86 -20.31
C ARG A 258 -9.62 12.24 -21.70
N GLN A 259 -8.51 12.49 -22.39
CA GLN A 259 -8.22 11.92 -23.70
C GLN A 259 -8.03 10.40 -23.62
N LEU A 260 -7.18 9.92 -22.70
CA LEU A 260 -6.95 8.49 -22.46
C LEU A 260 -8.24 7.79 -22.03
N TRP A 261 -9.02 8.44 -21.15
CA TRP A 261 -10.34 7.96 -20.75
C TRP A 261 -11.29 7.82 -21.95
N GLY A 262 -11.27 8.78 -22.88
CA GLY A 262 -12.02 8.70 -24.14
C GLY A 262 -11.64 7.49 -24.98
N MET A 263 -10.35 7.17 -25.10
CA MET A 263 -9.88 5.98 -25.82
C MET A 263 -10.35 4.68 -25.14
N MET A 264 -10.24 4.59 -23.82
CA MET A 264 -10.71 3.43 -23.06
C MET A 264 -12.22 3.21 -23.23
N LYS A 265 -13.03 4.28 -23.18
CA LYS A 265 -14.47 4.20 -23.44
C LYS A 265 -14.79 3.72 -24.86
N LYS A 266 -14.07 4.22 -25.86
CA LYS A 266 -14.24 3.84 -27.27
C LYS A 266 -14.01 2.35 -27.49
N HIS A 267 -13.01 1.79 -26.81
CA HIS A 267 -12.61 0.38 -26.96
C HIS A 267 -13.16 -0.55 -25.87
N GLN A 268 -13.79 0.02 -24.83
CA GLN A 268 -14.30 -0.69 -23.64
C GLN A 268 -13.26 -1.63 -23.03
N ALA A 269 -12.02 -1.17 -22.91
CA ALA A 269 -10.91 -1.97 -22.44
C ALA A 269 -9.82 -1.14 -21.76
N GLY A 270 -9.04 -1.81 -20.91
CA GLY A 270 -7.76 -1.32 -20.38
C GLY A 270 -6.60 -2.23 -20.79
N ILE A 271 -5.37 -1.78 -20.50
CA ILE A 271 -4.11 -2.48 -20.76
C ILE A 271 -3.34 -2.58 -19.45
N VAL A 272 -2.89 -3.80 -19.13
CA VAL A 272 -2.03 -4.06 -17.96
C VAL A 272 -0.59 -3.60 -18.20
N GLN A 273 0.09 -3.16 -17.17
CA GLN A 273 1.41 -2.55 -17.24
C GLN A 273 2.50 -3.52 -17.72
N GLU A 274 2.36 -4.82 -17.49
CA GLU A 274 3.38 -5.80 -17.88
C GLU A 274 3.60 -5.87 -19.41
N TYR A 275 2.70 -5.31 -20.22
CA TYR A 275 2.95 -5.17 -21.66
C TYR A 275 4.17 -4.31 -21.98
N TRP A 276 4.54 -3.38 -21.09
CA TRP A 276 5.73 -2.54 -21.25
C TRP A 276 7.04 -3.31 -21.13
N LEU A 277 7.01 -4.52 -20.53
CA LEU A 277 8.16 -5.42 -20.45
C LEU A 277 8.42 -6.17 -21.76
N GLN A 278 7.46 -6.18 -22.68
CA GLN A 278 7.64 -6.80 -23.99
C GLN A 278 8.47 -5.90 -24.90
N ALA A 279 9.41 -6.48 -25.65
CA ALA A 279 10.19 -5.74 -26.61
C ALA A 279 9.28 -5.06 -27.65
N GLY A 280 9.55 -3.78 -27.96
CA GLY A 280 8.90 -3.05 -29.06
C GLY A 280 8.08 -1.82 -28.67
N TYR A 281 7.88 -1.54 -27.37
CA TYR A 281 7.20 -0.33 -26.92
C TYR A 281 8.20 0.67 -26.33
N ALA A 282 8.42 1.77 -27.04
CA ALA A 282 9.12 2.93 -26.50
C ALA A 282 8.16 3.70 -25.59
N LEU A 283 8.51 3.84 -24.31
CA LEU A 283 7.74 4.59 -23.34
C LEU A 283 8.20 6.05 -23.32
N VAL A 284 7.25 6.97 -23.44
CA VAL A 284 7.50 8.41 -23.49
C VAL A 284 6.73 9.11 -22.38
N VAL A 285 7.15 10.34 -22.06
CA VAL A 285 6.45 11.19 -21.12
C VAL A 285 5.33 11.94 -21.82
N HIS A 286 4.10 11.74 -21.38
CA HIS A 286 2.94 12.55 -21.73
C HIS A 286 2.66 13.55 -20.62
N GLY A 287 2.80 14.85 -20.88
CA GLY A 287 2.52 15.89 -19.88
C GLY A 287 1.03 15.97 -19.54
N LEU A 288 0.70 16.18 -18.27
CA LEU A 288 -0.71 16.33 -17.83
C LEU A 288 -1.29 17.71 -18.12
N ASP A 289 -0.43 18.72 -18.15
CA ASP A 289 -0.79 20.09 -18.52
C ASP A 289 -0.18 20.43 -19.88
N PRO A 290 -0.88 21.23 -20.72
CA PRO A 290 -0.25 21.81 -21.89
C PRO A 290 0.94 22.62 -21.37
N ALA A 291 2.14 22.24 -21.80
CA ALA A 291 3.40 22.79 -21.32
C ALA A 291 3.26 24.30 -21.10
N GLU A 292 3.45 24.75 -19.86
CA GLU A 292 4.00 26.09 -19.65
C GLU A 292 5.38 26.08 -20.30
N HIS A 293 5.42 26.35 -21.59
CA HIS A 293 6.56 26.96 -22.23
C HIS A 293 6.67 28.36 -21.63
N ARG A 294 7.43 28.46 -20.55
CA ARG A 294 8.09 29.70 -20.11
C ARG A 294 9.57 29.40 -19.94
#